data_AF-A0A1M7TJR8-F1
#
_entry.id   AF-A0A1M7TJR8-F1
#
_cell.length_a   1.000
_cell.length_b   1.000
_cell.length_c   1.000
_cell.angle_alpha   90.00
_cell.angle_beta   90.00
_cell.angle_gamma   90.00
#
_symmetry.space_group_name_H-M   'P 1'
#
loop_
_entity.id
_entity.type
_entity.pdbx_description
1 polymer ?
#
loop_
_entity_poly.entity_id
_entity_poly.type
_entity_poly.pdbx_seq_one_letter_code
_entity_poly.pdbx_strand_id
1 'polypeptide(L)' 'MDTYTLLRQFADSWMLLVMTLLFVGIVAFALRPGSRALHREIANIPLRNDDAPMPADGAAPSVKKGN' A
#
# COMPACT_ATOMS: atom_id res chain seq x y z
N MET A 1 14.39 -23.88 -44.57
CA MET A 1 14.65 -22.91 -43.50
C MET A 1 15.47 -23.63 -42.46
N ASP A 2 16.75 -23.29 -42.32
CA ASP A 2 17.67 -24.00 -41.43
C ASP A 2 17.38 -23.73 -39.96
N THR A 3 17.62 -24.73 -39.10
CA THR A 3 17.36 -24.71 -37.64
C THR A 3 17.98 -23.49 -36.94
N TYR A 4 19.10 -22.99 -37.45
CA TYR A 4 19.78 -21.80 -36.95
C TYR A 4 18.91 -20.53 -37.05
N THR A 5 18.17 -20.37 -38.14
CA THR A 5 17.27 -19.22 -38.35
C THR A 5 16.12 -19.22 -37.35
N LEU A 6 15.56 -20.40 -37.02
CA LEU A 6 14.52 -20.54 -36.00
C LEU A 6 15.04 -20.14 -34.61
N LEU A 7 16.21 -20.66 -34.22
CA LEU A 7 16.82 -20.34 -32.91
C LEU A 7 17.17 -18.85 -32.79
N ARG A 8 17.66 -18.25 -33.88
CA ARG A 8 18.00 -16.82 -33.92
C ARG A 8 16.77 -15.92 -33.81
N GLN A 9 15.71 -16.20 -34.56
CA GLN A 9 14.48 -15.40 -34.47
C GLN A 9 13.85 -15.46 -33.09
N PHE A 10 13.93 -16.63 -32.43
CA PHE A 10 13.56 -16.74 -31.03
C PHE A 10 14.44 -15.83 -30.16
N ALA A 11 15.77 -15.98 -30.19
CA ALA A 11 16.71 -15.19 -29.38
C ALA A 11 16.57 -13.66 -29.57
N ASP A 12 16.41 -13.19 -30.80
CA ASP A 12 16.26 -11.76 -31.11
C ASP A 12 14.96 -11.17 -30.50
N SER A 13 13.92 -11.99 -30.27
CA SER A 13 12.62 -11.55 -29.75
C SER A 13 12.55 -11.44 -28.22
N TRP A 14 13.46 -12.12 -27.50
CA TRP A 14 13.39 -12.23 -26.04
C TRP A 14 13.78 -10.95 -25.31
N MET A 15 14.76 -10.22 -25.82
CA MET A 15 15.18 -8.96 -25.19
C MET A 15 14.04 -7.92 -25.23
N LEU A 16 13.33 -7.83 -26.36
CA LEU A 16 12.17 -6.95 -26.51
C LEU A 16 11.03 -7.37 -25.57
N LEU A 17 10.78 -8.67 -25.41
CA LEU A 17 9.80 -9.19 -24.45
C LEU A 17 10.15 -8.82 -23.01
N VAL A 18 11.40 -9.05 -22.59
CA VAL A 18 11.86 -8.71 -21.24
C VAL A 18 11.69 -7.22 -20.97
N MET A 19 12.11 -6.35 -21.89
CA MET A 19 11.97 -4.90 -21.74
C MET A 19 10.49 -4.47 -21.64
N THR A 20 9.61 -5.09 -22.44
CA THR A 20 8.17 -4.82 -22.42
C THR A 20 7.54 -5.26 -21.09
N LEU A 21 7.86 -6.47 -20.62
CA LEU A 21 7.36 -6.98 -19.34
C LEU A 21 7.84 -6.14 -18.16
N LEU A 22 9.11 -5.70 -18.19
CA LEU A 22 9.70 -4.86 -17.15
C LEU A 22 9.03 -3.48 -17.12
N PHE A 23 8.79 -2.88 -18.29
CA PHE A 23 8.03 -1.64 -18.42
C PHE A 23 6.61 -1.76 -17.85
N VAL A 24 5.85 -2.78 -18.28
CA VAL A 24 4.49 -3.02 -17.77
C VAL A 24 4.52 -3.30 -16.26
N GLY A 25 5.51 -4.05 -15.77
CA GLY A 25 5.72 -4.31 -14.36
C GLY A 25 5.95 -3.04 -13.54
N ILE A 26 6.78 -2.11 -14.04
CA ILE A 26 7.00 -0.79 -13.41
C ILE A 26 5.72 0.04 -13.43
N VAL A 27 5.00 0.08 -14.55
CA VAL A 27 3.73 0.82 -14.66
C VAL A 27 2.69 0.25 -13.67
N ALA A 28 2.54 -1.06 -13.61
CA ALA A 28 1.65 -1.73 -12.67
C ALA A 28 2.06 -1.49 -11.21
N PHE A 29 3.37 -1.45 -10.92
CA PHE A 29 3.89 -1.11 -9.61
C PHE A 29 3.62 0.35 -9.23
N ALA A 30 3.80 1.29 -10.16
CA ALA A 30 3.51 2.71 -9.94
C ALA A 30 2.02 2.96 -9.71
N LEU A 31 1.16 2.20 -10.40
CA LEU A 31 -0.29 2.23 -10.21
C LEU A 31 -0.77 1.40 -9.01
N ARG A 32 0.11 0.64 -8.35
CA ARG A 32 -0.25 -0.20 -7.19
C ARG A 32 -0.82 0.70 -6.08
N PRO A 33 -2.10 0.54 -5.71
CA PRO A 33 -2.79 1.41 -4.75
C PRO A 33 -2.40 1.10 -3.28
N GLY A 34 -1.16 0.68 -3.03
CA GLY A 34 -0.68 0.22 -1.72
C GLY A 34 -0.62 1.30 -0.65
N SER A 35 -0.57 2.58 -1.04
CA SER A 35 -0.53 3.71 -0.10
C SER A 35 -1.93 4.14 0.39
N ARG A 36 -3.01 3.73 -0.28
CA ARG A 36 -4.38 4.20 0.07
C ARG A 36 -4.95 3.55 1.34
N ALA A 37 -4.34 2.48 1.85
CA ALA A 37 -4.80 1.85 3.09
C ALA A 37 -4.40 2.67 4.34
N LEU A 38 -3.13 3.06 4.46
CA LEU A 38 -2.66 3.80 5.64
C LEU A 38 -3.16 5.25 5.69
N HIS A 39 -3.33 5.90 4.53
CA HIS A 39 -3.91 7.25 4.48
C HIS A 39 -5.40 7.28 4.89
N ARG A 40 -6.13 6.16 4.75
CA ARG A 40 -7.51 6.04 5.22
C ARG A 40 -7.59 5.87 6.74
N GLU A 41 -6.61 5.21 7.34
CA GLU A 41 -6.55 5.02 8.79
C GLU A 41 -6.17 6.32 9.51
N ILE A 42 -5.18 7.06 8.98
CA ILE A 42 -4.73 8.34 9.55
C ILE A 42 -5.79 9.45 9.39
N ALA A 43 -6.50 9.50 8.26
CA ALA A 43 -7.56 10.49 8.04
C ALA A 43 -8.76 10.34 9.00
N ASN A 44 -8.93 9.17 9.64
CA ASN A 44 -9.96 8.94 10.65
C ASN A 44 -9.50 9.25 12.09
N ILE A 45 -8.24 9.65 12.31
CA ILE A 45 -7.73 10.03 13.62
C ILE A 45 -8.28 11.39 14.09
N PRO A 46 -8.34 12.45 13.25
CA PRO A 46 -8.80 13.76 13.72
C PRO A 46 -10.28 13.80 14.12
N LEU A 47 -11.15 13.03 13.46
CA LEU A 47 -12.60 13.01 13.71
C LEU A 47 -13.04 12.08 14.86
N ARG A 48 -12.15 11.28 15.44
CA ARG A 48 -12.52 10.37 16.55
C ARG A 48 -12.82 11.09 17.86
N ASN A 49 -12.53 12.38 17.96
CA ASN A 49 -12.64 13.13 19.20
C ASN A 49 -13.72 14.23 19.18
N ASP A 50 -14.44 14.41 18.07
CA ASP A 50 -15.58 15.34 18.01
C ASP A 50 -16.86 14.73 18.63
N ASP A 51 -16.98 13.38 18.61
CA ASP A 51 -18.07 12.63 19.26
C ASP A 51 -17.69 12.05 20.63
N ALA A 52 -16.48 12.31 21.13
CA ALA A 52 -16.12 11.95 22.49
C ALA A 52 -16.89 12.88 23.43
N PRO A 53 -17.81 12.37 24.28
CA PRO A 53 -18.46 13.21 25.26
C PRO A 53 -17.35 13.86 26.09
N MET A 54 -17.31 15.20 26.11
CA MET A 54 -16.48 15.97 27.02
C MET A 54 -16.61 15.30 28.40
N PRO A 55 -15.51 14.84 29.03
CA PRO A 55 -15.57 14.36 30.40
C PRO A 55 -16.14 15.52 31.19
N ALA A 56 -17.41 15.39 31.61
CA ALA A 56 -18.06 16.40 32.42
C ALA A 56 -17.18 16.57 33.66
N ASP A 57 -16.66 17.77 33.84
CA ASP A 57 -15.97 18.21 35.04
C ASP A 57 -16.76 17.71 36.27
N GLY A 58 -16.21 16.74 37.01
CA GLY A 58 -16.87 16.27 38.22
C GLY A 58 -16.49 14.91 38.79
N ALA A 59 -15.87 13.99 38.05
CA ALA A 59 -15.46 12.70 38.62
C ALA A 59 -14.02 12.76 39.15
N ALA A 60 -13.85 13.30 40.35
CA ALA A 60 -12.60 13.21 41.10
C ALA A 60 -12.13 11.74 41.18
N PRO A 61 -10.83 11.44 40.97
CA PRO A 61 -10.34 10.08 41.15
C PRO A 61 -10.44 9.75 42.64
N SER A 62 -11.35 8.84 42.99
CA SER A 62 -11.41 8.27 44.33
C SER A 62 -10.13 7.48 44.56
N VAL A 63 -9.16 8.12 45.23
CA VAL A 63 -7.98 7.48 45.79
C VAL A 63 -8.49 6.43 46.78
N LYS A 64 -8.42 5.16 46.38
CA LYS A 64 -8.65 4.02 47.26
C LYS A 64 -7.51 3.97 48.28
N LYS A 65 -7.74 4.64 49.42
CA LYS A 65 -6.93 4.51 50.64
C LYS A 65 -7.03 3.08 51.17
N GLY A 66 -5.91 2.57 51.67
CA GLY A 66 -5.64 1.16 51.87
C GLY A 66 -6.47 0.42 52.92
N ASN A 67 -6.26 -0.89 52.91
CA ASN A 67 -6.24 -1.76 54.09
C ASN A 67 -5.14 -2.79 53.90
#